data_AF-A0A9D7WSI6-F1
#
_entry.id   AF-A0A9D7WSI6-F1
#
_cell.length_a   1.000
_cell.length_b   1.000
_cell.length_c   1.000
_cell.angle_alpha   90.00
_cell.angle_beta   90.00
_cell.angle_gamma   90.00
#
_symmetry.space_group_name_H-M   'P 1'
#
loop_
_entity.id
_entity.type
_entity.pdbx_description
1 polymer ?
#
loop_
_entity_poly.entity_id
_entity_poly.type
_entity_poly.pdbx_seq_one_letter_code
_entity_poly.pdbx_strand_id
1 'polypeptide(L)'
;MINKPQILASLILTPALFIALAACVSRPMVWHKANSGIDEQRSDLAQCRSYAKREAEREYVHGKYNSSSSDYDTQSTYQKNMDAYQVKKSTKGLLSGCMKLKGYRQVPAEN
;
A
#
# COMPACT_ATOMS: atom_id res chain seq x y z
N MET A 1 -2.25 -23.63 58.42
CA MET A 1 -1.87 -22.59 57.42
C MET A 1 -0.76 -23.23 56.58
N ILE A 2 -0.86 -23.52 55.28
CA ILE A 2 -1.36 -22.73 54.15
C ILE A 2 -1.82 -23.70 53.04
N ASN A 3 -3.02 -23.45 52.52
CA ASN A 3 -3.60 -24.10 51.35
C ASN A 3 -3.27 -23.23 50.11
N LYS A 4 -2.66 -23.78 49.05
CA LYS A 4 -2.39 -23.02 47.81
C LYS A 4 -2.49 -23.90 46.55
N PRO A 5 -3.71 -24.18 46.04
CA PRO A 5 -3.92 -24.69 44.69
C PRO A 5 -4.24 -23.51 43.77
N GLN A 6 -3.25 -22.68 43.41
CA GLN A 6 -3.49 -21.46 42.61
C GLN A 6 -2.45 -21.22 41.50
N ILE A 7 -1.42 -22.05 41.35
CA ILE A 7 -0.27 -21.73 40.46
C ILE A 7 -0.40 -22.38 39.07
N LEU A 8 -1.27 -23.39 38.89
CA LEU A 8 -1.34 -24.15 37.64
C LEU A 8 -2.26 -23.53 36.56
N ALA A 9 -3.12 -22.57 36.91
CA ALA A 9 -4.06 -21.97 35.96
C ALA A 9 -3.43 -20.87 35.07
N SER A 10 -2.30 -20.31 35.48
CA SER A 10 -1.70 -19.12 34.84
C SER A 10 -0.78 -19.43 33.66
N LEU A 11 -0.40 -20.70 33.46
CA LEU A 11 0.65 -21.11 32.51
C LEU A 11 0.13 -21.51 31.12
N ILE A 12 -1.20 -21.62 30.96
CA ILE A 12 -1.84 -22.03 29.69
C ILE A 12 -2.38 -20.82 28.90
N LEU A 13 -2.50 -19.64 29.54
CA LEU A 13 -3.10 -18.46 28.90
C LEU A 13 -2.15 -17.72 27.94
N THR A 14 -0.83 -17.87 28.12
CA THR A 14 0.20 -17.21 27.31
C THR A 14 0.37 -17.77 25.89
N PRO A 15 0.38 -19.10 25.62
CA PRO A 15 0.56 -19.61 24.26
C PRO A 15 -0.67 -19.41 23.34
N ALA A 16 -1.88 -19.31 23.89
CA ALA A 16 -3.09 -19.11 23.10
C ALA A 16 -3.15 -17.73 22.40
N LEU A 17 -2.54 -16.70 23.00
CA LEU A 17 -2.50 -15.35 22.44
C LEU A 17 -1.61 -15.27 21.17
N PHE A 18 -0.55 -16.07 21.09
CA PHE A 18 0.35 -16.10 19.94
C PHE A 18 -0.27 -16.77 18.70
N ILE A 19 -1.15 -17.76 18.89
CA ILE A 19 -1.84 -18.46 17.79
C ILE A 19 -2.87 -17.55 17.11
N ALA A 20 -3.53 -16.66 17.87
CA ALA A 20 -4.49 -15.70 17.32
C ALA A 20 -3.83 -14.63 16.42
N LEU A 21 -2.56 -14.29 16.67
CA LEU A 21 -1.81 -13.30 15.87
C LEU A 21 -1.30 -13.88 14.54
N ALA A 22 -1.16 -15.20 14.42
CA ALA A 22 -0.69 -15.86 13.21
C ALA A 22 -1.77 -15.94 12.10
N ALA A 23 -3.05 -15.69 12.43
CA ALA A 23 -4.16 -15.81 11.49
C ALA A 23 -4.30 -14.63 10.50
N CYS A 24 -3.41 -13.63 10.55
CA CYS A 24 -3.48 -12.43 9.69
C CYS A 24 -2.33 -12.30 8.68
N VAL A 25 -1.83 -13.42 8.14
CA VAL A 25 -0.94 -13.38 6.97
C VAL A 25 -1.80 -13.25 5.71
N SER A 26 -2.01 -12.00 5.27
CA SER A 26 -2.55 -11.72 3.95
C SER A 26 -1.46 -11.97 2.90
N ARG A 27 -1.75 -12.81 1.91
CA ARG A 27 -0.78 -13.09 0.83
C ARG A 27 -0.54 -11.82 0.01
N PRO A 28 0.72 -11.47 -0.31
CA PRO A 28 0.98 -10.31 -1.14
C PRO A 28 0.40 -10.54 -2.54
N MET A 29 -0.25 -9.53 -3.11
CA MET A 29 -0.66 -9.56 -4.52
C MET A 29 0.52 -9.19 -5.41
N VAL A 30 0.75 -9.98 -6.45
CA VAL A 30 1.79 -9.75 -7.44
C VAL A 30 1.18 -9.53 -8.82
N TRP A 31 1.88 -8.77 -9.66
CA TRP A 31 1.48 -8.61 -11.04
C TRP A 31 1.88 -9.85 -11.84
N HIS A 32 0.99 -10.35 -12.67
CA HIS A 32 1.24 -11.50 -13.52
C HIS A 32 0.65 -11.28 -14.91
N LYS A 33 1.39 -11.69 -15.94
CA LYS A 33 1.00 -11.69 -17.35
C LYS A 33 1.50 -13.01 -17.96
N ALA A 34 0.65 -13.66 -18.75
CA ALA A 34 1.03 -14.90 -19.40
C ALA A 34 2.18 -14.65 -20.38
N ASN A 35 3.17 -15.56 -20.39
CA ASN A 35 4.34 -15.51 -21.27
C ASN A 35 5.28 -14.30 -21.09
N SER A 36 5.14 -13.52 -20.01
CA SER A 36 6.09 -12.44 -19.72
C SER A 36 7.27 -12.95 -18.91
N GLY A 37 8.49 -12.63 -19.32
CA GLY A 37 9.69 -12.86 -18.52
C GLY A 37 9.78 -11.93 -17.31
N ILE A 38 10.62 -12.27 -16.32
CA ILE A 38 10.86 -11.44 -15.13
C ILE A 38 11.43 -10.07 -15.52
N ASP A 39 12.31 -10.01 -16.52
CA ASP A 39 12.92 -8.75 -16.96
C ASP A 39 11.93 -7.85 -17.70
N GLU A 40 11.06 -8.42 -18.54
CA GLU A 40 9.95 -7.70 -19.16
C GLU A 40 9.04 -7.11 -18.09
N GLN A 41 8.66 -7.92 -17.09
CA GLN A 41 7.84 -7.46 -15.98
C GLN A 41 8.49 -6.33 -15.18
N ARG A 42 9.79 -6.41 -14.90
CA ARG A 42 10.52 -5.35 -14.18
C ARG A 42 10.57 -4.06 -15.00
N SER A 43 10.85 -4.16 -16.30
CA SER A 43 10.87 -3.03 -17.23
C SER A 43 9.51 -2.34 -17.30
N ASP A 44 8.44 -3.12 -17.50
CA ASP A 44 7.06 -2.64 -17.58
C ASP A 44 6.62 -1.98 -16.27
N LEU A 45 6.96 -2.58 -15.13
CA LEU A 45 6.67 -2.02 -13.81
C LEU A 45 7.42 -0.70 -13.59
N ALA A 46 8.69 -0.60 -14.00
CA ALA A 46 9.46 0.64 -13.89
C ALA A 46 8.89 1.75 -14.78
N GLN A 47 8.54 1.42 -16.02
CA GLN A 47 7.92 2.36 -16.95
C GLN A 47 6.57 2.88 -16.42
N CYS A 48 5.70 1.96 -15.97
CA CYS A 48 4.40 2.33 -15.42
C CYS A 48 4.51 3.12 -14.11
N ARG A 49 5.50 2.84 -13.26
CA ARG A 49 5.78 3.64 -12.06
C ARG A 49 6.20 5.06 -12.39
N SER A 50 7.10 5.22 -13.36
CA SER A 50 7.55 6.54 -13.83
C SER A 50 6.38 7.35 -14.40
N TYR A 51 5.57 6.73 -15.26
CA TYR A 51 4.35 7.32 -15.79
C TYR A 51 3.39 7.75 -14.68
N ALA A 52 3.07 6.84 -13.75
CA ALA A 52 2.12 7.11 -12.67
C ALA A 52 2.59 8.22 -11.73
N LYS A 53 3.90 8.32 -11.47
CA LYS A 53 4.48 9.41 -10.68
C LYS A 53 4.32 10.74 -11.41
N ARG A 54 4.70 10.80 -12.70
CA ARG A 54 4.62 12.01 -13.51
C ARG A 54 3.19 12.52 -13.62
N GLU A 55 2.21 11.64 -13.87
CA GLU A 55 0.83 12.10 -14.00
C GLU A 55 0.17 12.44 -12.67
N ALA A 56 0.53 11.77 -11.57
CA ALA A 56 0.07 12.19 -10.25
C ALA A 56 0.62 13.58 -9.86
N GLU A 57 1.87 13.87 -10.21
CA GLU A 57 2.48 15.20 -10.01
C GLU A 57 1.79 16.26 -10.90
N ARG A 58 1.54 15.94 -12.18
CA ARG A 58 0.79 16.80 -13.10
C ARG A 58 -0.60 17.13 -12.55
N GLU A 59 -1.37 16.12 -12.16
CA GLU A 59 -2.71 16.29 -11.58
C GLU A 59 -2.70 17.18 -10.34
N TYR A 60 -1.73 16.96 -9.45
CA TYR A 60 -1.57 17.77 -8.23
C TYR A 60 -1.26 19.25 -8.54
N VAL A 61 -0.35 19.51 -9.48
CA VAL A 61 0.00 20.87 -9.89
C VAL A 61 -1.21 21.58 -10.49
N HIS A 62 -1.91 20.94 -11.44
CA HIS A 62 -3.13 21.51 -12.04
C HIS A 62 -4.24 21.73 -11.00
N GLY A 63 -4.41 20.82 -10.04
CA GLY A 63 -5.37 20.96 -8.95
C GLY A 63 -5.09 22.18 -8.07
N LYS A 64 -3.82 22.45 -7.75
CA LYS A 64 -3.42 23.64 -6.96
C LYS A 64 -3.62 24.96 -7.71
N TYR A 65 -3.37 25.00 -9.02
CA TYR A 65 -3.62 26.20 -9.81
C TYR A 65 -5.12 26.55 -9.89
N ASN A 66 -6.00 25.55 -9.91
CA ASN A 66 -7.45 25.76 -9.95
C ASN A 66 -8.06 26.12 -8.58
N SER A 67 -7.35 25.85 -7.48
CA SER A 67 -7.81 26.15 -6.12
C SER A 67 -7.21 27.44 -5.54
N SER A 68 -6.60 28.31 -6.36
CA SER A 68 -5.91 29.50 -5.86
C SER A 68 -6.89 30.59 -5.39
N SER A 69 -7.39 30.45 -4.17
CA SER A 69 -7.49 31.61 -3.28
C SER A 69 -6.09 31.87 -2.73
N SER A 70 -5.63 33.09 -2.94
CA SER A 70 -4.38 33.67 -2.47
C SER A 70 -4.11 33.37 -0.99
N ASP A 71 -3.25 32.39 -0.69
CA ASP A 71 -2.50 32.33 0.56
C ASP A 71 -1.20 31.55 0.30
N TYR A 72 -0.19 32.29 -0.15
CA TYR A 72 1.18 31.79 -0.14
C TYR A 72 1.59 31.60 1.33
N ASP A 73 1.91 30.35 1.69
CA ASP A 73 2.75 29.95 2.83
C ASP A 73 2.11 29.55 4.19
N THR A 74 0.79 29.33 4.28
CA THR A 74 0.13 28.79 5.50
C THR A 74 -0.45 27.38 5.33
N GLN A 75 0.19 26.53 4.53
CA GLN A 75 -0.27 25.15 4.40
C GLN A 75 0.01 24.36 5.71
N SER A 76 -1.05 24.07 6.48
CA SER A 76 -0.98 23.29 7.71
C SER A 76 -0.39 21.89 7.47
N THR A 77 0.26 21.31 8.49
CA THR A 77 0.80 19.94 8.44
C THR A 77 -0.27 18.92 8.03
N TYR A 78 -1.51 19.12 8.47
CA TYR A 78 -2.65 18.30 8.06
C TYR A 78 -2.87 18.35 6.55
N GLN A 79 -2.91 19.55 5.96
CA GLN A 79 -3.11 19.74 4.52
C GLN A 79 -1.97 19.10 3.72
N LYS A 80 -0.72 19.25 4.16
CA LYS A 80 0.45 18.60 3.53
C LYS A 80 0.34 17.06 3.54
N ASN A 81 -0.13 16.49 4.64
CA ASN A 81 -0.34 15.05 4.76
C ASN A 81 -1.47 14.56 3.86
N MET A 82 -2.56 15.31 3.77
CA MET A 82 -3.68 14.99 2.88
C MET A 82 -3.27 15.07 1.41
N ASP A 83 -2.52 16.08 1.01
CA ASP A 83 -1.98 16.22 -0.35
C ASP A 83 -1.06 15.04 -0.70
N ALA A 84 -0.12 14.71 0.19
CA ALA A 84 0.78 13.57 -0.01
C ALA A 84 0.01 12.24 -0.09
N TYR A 85 -1.05 12.08 0.69
CA TYR A 85 -1.94 10.92 0.61
C TYR A 85 -2.67 10.85 -0.73
N GLN A 86 -3.23 11.96 -1.21
CA GLN A 86 -3.93 12.02 -2.49
C GLN A 86 -3.00 11.73 -3.66
N VAL A 87 -1.79 12.29 -3.66
CA VAL A 87 -0.77 11.98 -4.68
C VAL A 87 -0.45 10.50 -4.66
N LYS A 88 -0.17 9.90 -3.48
CA LYS A 88 0.08 8.46 -3.37
C LYS A 88 -1.09 7.61 -3.84
N LYS A 89 -2.34 8.03 -3.58
CA LYS A 89 -3.55 7.34 -4.01
C LYS A 89 -3.70 7.39 -5.53
N SER A 90 -3.52 8.56 -6.14
CA SER A 90 -3.51 8.73 -7.60
C SER A 90 -2.43 7.87 -8.25
N THR A 91 -1.19 7.90 -7.74
CA THR A 91 -0.09 7.08 -8.26
C THR A 91 -0.44 5.58 -8.26
N LYS A 92 -1.09 5.06 -7.20
CA LYS A 92 -1.49 3.65 -7.16
C LYS A 92 -2.55 3.31 -8.22
N GLY A 93 -3.52 4.20 -8.42
CA GLY A 93 -4.57 4.04 -9.44
C GLY A 93 -3.97 4.05 -10.85
N LEU A 94 -3.13 5.04 -11.15
CA LEU A 94 -2.44 5.20 -12.43
C LEU A 94 -1.50 4.02 -12.74
N LEU A 95 -0.75 3.55 -11.73
CA LEU A 95 0.10 2.37 -11.86
C LEU A 95 -0.74 1.13 -12.20
N SER A 96 -1.84 0.90 -11.47
CA SER A 96 -2.74 -0.22 -11.70
C SER A 96 -3.35 -0.17 -13.11
N GLY A 97 -3.79 1.01 -13.56
CA GLY A 97 -4.29 1.23 -14.92
C GLY A 97 -3.25 0.91 -15.98
N CYS A 98 -2.04 1.46 -15.85
CA CYS A 98 -0.94 1.21 -16.79
C CYS A 98 -0.56 -0.28 -16.88
N MET A 99 -0.45 -0.96 -15.73
CA MET A 99 -0.15 -2.40 -15.68
C MET A 99 -1.25 -3.22 -16.37
N LYS A 100 -2.53 -2.90 -16.14
CA LYS A 100 -3.66 -3.55 -16.80
C LYS A 100 -3.65 -3.35 -18.31
N LEU A 101 -3.34 -2.13 -18.78
CA LEU A 101 -3.21 -1.84 -20.21
C LEU A 101 -2.09 -2.63 -20.88
N LYS A 102 -1.02 -2.94 -20.15
CA LYS A 102 0.06 -3.84 -20.59
C LYS A 102 -0.30 -5.34 -20.49
N GLY A 103 -1.51 -5.67 -20.05
CA GLY A 103 -2.01 -7.04 -19.95
C GLY A 103 -1.71 -7.74 -18.62
N TYR A 104 -1.24 -7.01 -17.60
CA TYR A 104 -1.00 -7.58 -16.28
C TYR A 104 -2.28 -7.62 -15.44
N ARG A 105 -2.39 -8.66 -14.61
CA ARG A 105 -3.41 -8.82 -13.58
C ARG A 105 -2.77 -9.02 -12.22
N GLN A 106 -3.43 -8.58 -11.15
CA GLN A 106 -2.99 -8.91 -9.80
C GLN A 106 -3.49 -10.31 -9.44
N VAL A 107 -2.57 -11.18 -9.05
CA VAL A 107 -2.85 -12.52 -8.53
C VAL A 107 -2.20 -12.66 -7.16
N PRO A 108 -2.72 -13.52 -6.26
CA PRO A 108 -2.01 -13.86 -5.04
C PRO A 108 -0.62 -14.41 -5.40
N ALA A 109 0.41 -14.03 -4.65
CA ALA A 109 1.72 -14.66 -4.81
C ALA A 109 1.60 -16.18 -4.58
N GLU A 110 2.13 -16.95 -5.53
CA GLU A 110 2.28 -18.39 -5.42
C GLU A 110 3.57 -18.67 -4.63
N ASN A 111 3.49 -19.59 -3.66
CA ASN A 111 4.63 -20.04 -2.85
C ASN A 111 5.42 -21.11 -3.59
#